data_AF-A0A949QC16-F1
#
_entry.id   AF-A0A949QC16-F1
#
_cell.length_a   1.000
_cell.length_b   1.000
_cell.length_c   1.000
_cell.angle_alpha   90.00
_cell.angle_beta   90.00
_cell.angle_gamma   90.00
#
_symmetry.space_group_name_H-M   'P 1'
#
loop_
_entity.id
_entity.type
_entity.pdbx_description
1 polymer ?
#
loop_
_entity_poly.entity_id
_entity_poly.type
_entity_poly.pdbx_seq_one_letter_code
_entity_poly.pdbx_strand_id
1 'polypeptide(L)' 'VIIRADRTLALLVPGKPERGVSHQELSEAILAAQRKNPEQPVLIAGDKNVKYEAVLGIMDELQRQQVKRIGLLVQPTGK' A
#
# COMPACT_ATOMS: atom_id res chain seq x y z
N VAL A 1 2.07 1.70 1.59
CA VAL A 1 1.63 1.61 0.18
C VAL A 1 0.95 2.90 -0.16
N ILE A 2 1.36 3.58 -1.22
CA ILE A 2 0.78 4.84 -1.67
C ILE A 2 0.08 4.57 -3.00
N ILE A 3 -1.17 4.99 -3.11
CA ILE A 3 -1.98 4.91 -4.32
C ILE A 3 -2.17 6.34 -4.83
N ARG A 4 -1.78 6.57 -6.08
CA ARG A 4 -1.95 7.87 -6.75
C ARG A 4 -3.20 7.86 -7.64
N ALA A 5 -3.73 9.03 -7.95
CA ALA A 5 -4.97 9.17 -8.73
C ALA A 5 -4.84 8.63 -10.17
N ASP A 6 -3.61 8.59 -10.70
CA ASP A 6 -3.24 7.99 -11.99
C ASP A 6 -3.12 6.45 -11.94
N ARG A 7 -3.52 5.82 -10.83
CA ARG A 7 -3.41 4.37 -10.56
C ARG A 7 -1.98 3.87 -10.41
N THR A 8 -0.99 4.75 -10.32
CA THR A 8 0.37 4.32 -9.99
C THR A 8 0.49 3.99 -8.51
N LEU A 9 1.34 3.02 -8.21
CA LEU A 9 1.60 2.55 -6.87
C LEU A 9 3.01 2.95 -6.47
N ALA A 10 3.17 3.38 -5.23
CA ALA A 10 4.47 3.57 -4.63
C ALA A 10 4.57 2.82 -3.30
N LEU A 11 5.76 2.35 -3.01
CA LEU A 11 6.07 1.68 -1.76
C LEU A 11 7.01 2.57 -0.95
N LEU A 12 6.58 2.84 0.28
CA LEU A 12 7.38 3.48 1.30
C LEU A 12 7.61 2.46 2.41
N VAL A 13 8.89 2.15 2.66
CA VAL A 13 9.32 1.26 3.75
C VAL A 13 10.11 2.11 4.74
N PRO A 14 9.94 1.92 6.06
CA PRO A 14 10.73 2.64 7.05
C PRO A 14 12.24 2.51 6.76
N GLY A 15 12.93 3.65 6.67
CA GLY A 15 14.36 3.70 6.37
C GLY A 15 14.73 3.53 4.89
N LYS A 16 13.76 3.48 3.97
CA LYS A 16 14.00 3.52 2.52
C LYS A 16 13.24 4.69 1.88
N PRO A 17 13.78 5.28 0.81
CA PRO A 17 13.04 6.27 0.04
C PRO A 17 11.79 5.65 -0.59
N GLU A 18 10.80 6.51 -0.85
CA GLU A 18 9.66 6.15 -1.68
C GLU A 18 10.15 5.68 -3.05
N ARG A 19 9.60 4.58 -3.55
CA ARG A 19 9.82 4.12 -4.92
C ARG A 19 8.50 3.77 -5.59
N GLY A 20 8.35 4.12 -6.86
CA GLY A 20 7.29 3.59 -7.70
C GLY A 20 7.45 2.08 -7.85
N VAL A 21 6.35 1.34 -7.77
CA VAL A 21 6.33 -0.12 -7.86
C VAL A 21 5.20 -0.58 -8.76
N SER A 22 5.43 -1.68 -9.48
CA SER A 22 4.34 -2.42 -10.12
C SER A 22 3.51 -3.20 -9.09
N HIS A 23 2.33 -3.68 -9.49
CA HIS A 23 1.50 -4.56 -8.66
C HIS A 23 2.22 -5.84 -8.21
N GLN A 24 3.02 -6.41 -9.11
CA GLN A 24 3.80 -7.62 -8.81
C GLN A 24 4.88 -7.33 -7.76
N GLU A 25 5.66 -6.27 -7.95
CA GLU A 25 6.70 -5.86 -6.99
C GLU A 25 6.12 -5.47 -5.63
N LEU A 26 4.94 -4.86 -5.61
CA LEU A 26 4.23 -4.54 -4.38
C LEU A 26 3.94 -5.83 -3.60
N SER A 27 3.38 -6.83 -4.28
CA SER A 27 3.04 -8.13 -3.69
C SER A 27 4.27 -8.85 -3.15
N GLU A 28 5.35 -8.89 -3.91
CA GLU A 28 6.62 -9.47 -3.46
C GLU A 28 7.19 -8.74 -2.24
N ALA A 29 7.11 -7.41 -2.23
CA ALA A 29 7.60 -6.61 -1.11
C ALA A 29 6.76 -6.79 0.16
N ILE A 30 5.43 -6.90 0.03
CA ILE A 30 4.54 -7.19 1.17
C ILE A 30 4.84 -8.59 1.71
N LEU A 31 4.95 -9.60 0.87
CA LEU A 31 5.31 -10.96 1.29
C LEU A 31 6.67 -10.99 2.00
N ALA A 32 7.67 -10.28 1.48
CA ALA A 32 8.98 -10.16 2.11
C ALA A 32 8.89 -9.46 3.49
N ALA A 33 8.08 -8.39 3.60
CA ALA A 33 7.85 -7.70 4.86
C ALA A 33 7.14 -8.61 5.87
N GLN A 34 6.10 -9.33 5.45
CA GLN A 34 5.34 -10.26 6.29
C GLN A 34 6.18 -11.46 6.74
N ARG A 35 7.07 -11.98 5.89
CA ARG A 35 8.03 -13.03 6.29
C ARG A 35 9.01 -12.53 7.34
N LYS A 36 9.42 -11.27 7.27
CA LYS A 36 10.35 -10.67 8.24
C LYS A 36 9.65 -10.31 9.55
N ASN A 37 8.43 -9.79 9.45
CA ASN A 37 7.60 -9.45 10.59
C ASN A 37 6.10 -9.59 10.23
N PRO A 38 5.45 -10.71 10.60
CA PRO A 38 4.06 -10.98 10.22
C PRO A 38 3.04 -10.08 10.94
N GLU A 39 3.46 -9.36 11.98
CA GLU A 39 2.63 -8.39 12.69
C GLU A 39 2.79 -6.96 12.15
N GLN A 40 3.66 -6.76 11.15
CA GLN A 40 3.92 -5.44 10.60
C GLN A 40 2.64 -4.87 9.96
N PRO A 41 2.14 -3.71 10.43
CA PRO A 41 0.98 -3.09 9.83
C PRO A 41 1.33 -2.53 8.44
N VAL A 42 0.44 -2.75 7.49
CA VAL A 42 0.51 -2.14 6.17
C VAL A 42 -0.43 -0.96 6.13
N LEU A 43 0.13 0.22 5.85
CA LEU A 43 -0.65 1.45 5.69
C LEU A 43 -0.89 1.71 4.20
N ILE A 44 -2.13 1.99 3.84
CA ILE A 44 -2.53 2.44 2.50
C ILE A 44 -2.73 3.95 2.58
N ALA A 45 -1.86 4.69 1.92
CA ALA A 45 -1.98 6.12 1.73
C ALA A 45 -2.61 6.40 0.37
N GLY A 46 -3.74 7.11 0.34
CA GLY A 46 -4.42 7.50 -0.89
C GLY A 46 -4.73 9.00 -0.89
N ASP A 47 -4.60 9.62 -2.06
CA ASP A 47 -5.12 10.97 -2.32
C ASP A 47 -6.66 10.96 -2.33
N LYS A 48 -7.31 12.09 -2.02
CA LYS A 48 -8.77 12.24 -2.09
C LYS A 48 -9.37 11.89 -3.46
N ASN A 49 -8.59 12.03 -4.54
CA ASN A 49 -9.01 11.75 -5.91
C ASN A 49 -8.77 10.30 -6.32
N VAL A 50 -8.17 9.47 -5.46
CA VAL A 50 -8.03 8.04 -5.71
C VAL A 50 -9.42 7.43 -5.77
N LYS A 51 -9.70 6.72 -6.87
CA LYS A 51 -10.94 5.97 -7.00
C LYS A 51 -11.03 4.93 -5.89
N TYR A 52 -12.17 4.88 -5.22
CA TYR A 52 -12.45 3.91 -4.18
C TYR A 52 -12.19 2.46 -4.63
N GLU A 53 -12.48 2.16 -5.90
CA GLU A 53 -12.19 0.86 -6.52
C GLU A 53 -10.70 0.47 -6.46
N ALA A 54 -9.79 1.43 -6.63
CA ALA A 54 -8.34 1.17 -6.56
C ALA A 54 -7.92 0.83 -5.12
N VAL A 55 -8.53 1.49 -4.13
CA VAL A 55 -8.29 1.17 -2.71
C VAL A 55 -8.78 -0.24 -2.39
N LEU A 56 -9.99 -0.59 -2.84
CA LEU A 56 -10.55 -1.93 -2.64
C LEU A 56 -9.67 -3.01 -3.27
N GLY A 57 -9.16 -2.80 -4.48
CA GLY A 57 -8.28 -3.77 -5.13
C GLY A 57 -7.00 -4.04 -4.33
N ILE A 58 -6.38 -2.99 -3.78
CA ILE A 58 -5.20 -3.16 -2.91
C ILE A 58 -5.57 -3.82 -1.58
N MET A 59 -6.73 -3.49 -1.00
CA MET A 59 -7.19 -4.15 0.22
C MET A 59 -7.44 -5.65 0.02
N ASP A 60 -8.05 -6.05 -1.10
CA ASP A 60 -8.26 -7.46 -1.46
C ASP A 60 -6.92 -8.20 -1.60
N GLU A 61 -5.94 -7.59 -2.30
CA GLU A 61 -4.60 -8.16 -2.46
C GLU A 61 -3.89 -8.34 -1.11
N LEU A 62 -3.94 -7.33 -0.24
CA LEU A 62 -3.35 -7.42 1.11
C LEU A 62 -4.04 -8.50 1.97
N GLN A 63 -5.35 -8.64 1.86
CA GLN A 63 -6.09 -9.69 2.56
C GLN A 63 -5.74 -11.09 2.04
N ARG A 64 -5.62 -11.27 0.72
CA ARG A 64 -5.16 -12.53 0.10
C ARG A 64 -3.77 -12.93 0.58
N GLN A 65 -2.90 -11.94 0.78
CA GLN A 65 -1.55 -12.13 1.32
C GLN A 65 -1.52 -12.31 2.85
N GLN A 66 -2.69 -12.47 3.49
CA GLN A 66 -2.85 -12.68 4.93
C GLN A 66 -2.25 -11.56 5.79
N VAL A 67 -2.29 -10.32 5.29
CA VAL A 67 -1.87 -9.16 6.08
C VAL A 67 -2.86 -8.94 7.22
N LYS A 68 -2.39 -9.12 8.45
CA LYS A 68 -3.24 -9.06 9.65
C LYS A 68 -3.72 -7.66 10.01
N ARG A 69 -2.90 -6.65 9.71
CA ARG A 69 -3.14 -5.26 10.13
C ARG A 69 -3.03 -4.34 8.92
N ILE A 70 -4.18 -3.85 8.48
CA ILE A 70 -4.28 -2.92 7.36
C ILE A 70 -4.86 -1.61 7.91
N GLY A 71 -4.16 -0.50 7.70
CA GLY A 71 -4.64 0.84 8.05
C GLY A 71 -4.83 1.68 6.80
N LEU A 72 -5.95 2.39 6.70
CA LEU A 72 -6.17 3.38 5.65
C LEU A 72 -5.80 4.76 6.19
N LEU A 73 -4.90 5.43 5.49
CA LEU A 73 -4.43 6.78 5.80
C LEU A 73 -4.77 7.66 4.62
N VAL A 74 -5.94 8.30 4.65
CA VAL A 74 -6.27 9.28 3.63
C VAL A 74 -5.48 10.54 3.94
N GLN A 75 -4.46 10.83 3.13
CA GLN A 75 -3.80 12.13 3.23
C GLN A 75 -4.68 13.11 2.46
N PRO A 76 -5.34 14.06 3.13
CA PRO A 76 -5.87 15.21 2.42
C PRO A 76 -4.66 15.89 1.81
N THR A 77 -4.59 15.95 0.49
CA THR A 77 -3.61 16.74 -0.25
C THR A 77 -3.81 18.18 0.19
N GLY A 78 -3.06 18.56 1.22
CA GLY A 78 -3.20 19.80 1.94
C GLY A 78 -2.44 20.86 1.19
N LYS A 79 -3.18 21.58 0.34
CA LYS A 79 -2.91 22.87 -0.28
C LYS A 79 -1.65 23.00 -1.14
#